data_AF-A0AAE0RYS8-F1
#
_entry.id   AF-A0AAE0RYS8-F1
#
_cell.length_a   1.000
_cell.length_b   1.000
_cell.length_c   1.000
_cell.angle_alpha   90.00
_cell.angle_beta   90.00
_cell.angle_gamma   90.00
#
_symmetry.space_group_name_H-M   'P 1'
#
loop_
_entity.id
_entity.type
_entity.pdbx_description
1 polymer ?
#
loop_
_entity_poly.entity_id
_entity_poly.type
_entity_poly.pdbx_seq_one_letter_code
_entity_poly.pdbx_strand_id
1 'polypeptide(L)' 'TRGATAVCCNAFAFQSSLSILLDDVNCLGNESSIYSCRHRGFFSHNCRHEEDAGVRCETV' A
#
# COMPACT_ATOMS: atom_id res chain seq x y z
N THR A 1 -6.25 15.25 -8.34
CA THR A 1 -5.84 14.31 -7.28
C THR A 1 -4.63 14.91 -6.58
N ARG A 2 -4.60 14.90 -5.24
CA ARG A 2 -3.41 15.31 -4.49
C ARG A 2 -2.32 14.25 -4.72
N GLY A 3 -1.11 14.67 -5.05
CA GLY A 3 -0.01 13.76 -5.31
C GLY A 3 0.40 12.97 -4.06
N ALA A 4 0.98 11.80 -4.27
CA ALA A 4 1.64 11.04 -3.23
C ALA A 4 2.96 10.50 -3.78
N THR A 5 4.02 10.61 -2.99
CA THR A 5 5.33 10.07 -3.35
C THR A 5 5.53 8.75 -2.60
N ALA A 6 6.00 7.72 -3.32
CA ALA A 6 6.38 6.45 -2.72
C ALA A 6 7.57 6.66 -1.76
N VAL A 7 7.47 6.08 -0.57
CA VAL A 7 8.54 6.12 0.42
C VAL A 7 9.14 4.73 0.54
N CYS A 8 10.43 4.61 0.25
CA CYS A 8 11.13 3.34 0.33
C CYS A 8 11.37 2.90 1.78
N CYS A 9 11.55 1.59 1.94
CA CYS A 9 11.48 0.83 3.17
C CYS A 9 12.37 1.39 4.29
N ASN A 10 11.93 1.18 5.55
CA ASN A 10 12.50 1.65 6.83
C ASN A 10 11.99 3.02 7.36
N ALA A 11 11.21 3.78 6.59
CA ALA A 11 10.59 5.03 7.08
C ALA A 11 9.39 4.77 8.00
N PHE A 12 8.69 3.66 7.76
CA PHE A 12 7.60 3.15 8.58
C PHE A 12 8.04 1.76 8.99
N ALA A 13 8.52 1.60 10.22
CA ALA A 13 8.77 0.27 10.78
C ALA A 13 7.41 -0.39 11.00
N PHE A 14 6.87 -1.03 9.95
CA PHE A 14 5.62 -1.78 10.05
C PHE A 14 5.90 -2.99 10.94
N GLN A 15 5.40 -2.91 12.16
CA GLN A 15 5.63 -3.89 13.19
C GLN A 15 4.96 -5.20 12.76
N SER A 16 5.74 -6.28 12.77
CA SER A 16 5.47 -7.66 12.29
C SER A 16 4.31 -8.39 13.02
N SER A 17 3.29 -7.68 13.50
CA SER A 17 2.13 -8.24 14.20
C SER A 17 0.81 -8.05 13.45
N LEU A 18 0.80 -7.30 12.33
CA LEU A 18 -0.39 -7.09 11.51
C LEU A 18 -0.34 -7.98 10.27
N SER A 19 -1.48 -8.54 9.86
CA SER A 19 -1.55 -9.32 8.62
C SER A 19 -1.45 -8.39 7.40
N ILE A 20 -0.69 -8.81 6.38
CA ILE A 20 -0.65 -8.11 5.10
C ILE A 20 -2.01 -8.28 4.42
N LEU A 21 -2.63 -7.15 4.07
CA LEU A 21 -4.01 -7.10 3.60
C LEU A 21 -4.13 -7.24 2.08
N LEU A 22 -3.21 -6.63 1.34
CA LEU A 22 -3.27 -6.46 -0.10
C LEU A 22 -1.91 -6.74 -0.74
N ASP A 23 -1.93 -7.23 -1.97
CA ASP A 23 -0.78 -7.50 -2.83
C ASP A 23 -1.14 -7.20 -4.28
N ASP A 24 -0.13 -6.79 -5.06
CA ASP A 24 -0.25 -6.30 -6.45
C ASP A 24 -1.36 -5.25 -6.62
N VAL A 25 -1.38 -4.24 -5.76
CA VAL A 25 -2.36 -3.13 -5.86
C VAL A 25 -2.08 -2.31 -7.12
N ASN A 26 -3.07 -2.26 -8.01
CA ASN A 26 -3.02 -1.51 -9.26
C ASN A 26 -4.28 -0.65 -9.40
N CYS A 27 -4.12 0.65 -9.17
CA CYS A 27 -5.19 1.65 -9.22
C CYS A 27 -5.19 2.38 -10.58
N LEU A 28 -6.38 2.76 -11.06
CA LEU A 28 -6.59 3.65 -12.21
C LEU A 28 -6.37 5.12 -11.84
N GLY A 29 -6.46 5.47 -10.56
CA GLY A 29 -6.25 6.82 -10.02
C GLY A 29 -7.54 7.62 -9.79
N ASN A 30 -8.70 7.01 -9.96
CA ASN A 30 -10.02 7.61 -9.71
C ASN A 30 -10.79 6.91 -8.59
N GLU A 31 -10.23 5.85 -8.00
CA GLU A 31 -10.81 5.13 -6.89
C GLU A 31 -10.86 6.00 -5.64
N SER A 32 -11.91 5.84 -4.84
CA SER A 32 -12.06 6.55 -3.56
C SER A 32 -11.31 5.87 -2.40
N SER A 33 -10.90 4.61 -2.59
CA SER A 33 -10.19 3.81 -1.59
C SER A 33 -9.25 2.84 -2.27
N ILE A 34 -8.13 2.53 -1.61
CA ILE A 34 -7.16 1.53 -2.07
C ILE A 34 -7.76 0.12 -2.15
N TYR A 35 -8.81 -0.16 -1.35
CA TYR A 35 -9.56 -1.42 -1.39
C TYR A 35 -10.42 -1.58 -2.66
N SER A 36 -10.62 -0.51 -3.42
CA SER A 36 -11.37 -0.55 -4.69
C SER A 36 -10.46 -0.72 -5.91
N CYS A 37 -9.14 -0.62 -5.73
CA CYS A 37 -8.19 -0.87 -6.80
C CYS A 37 -8.13 -2.36 -7.13
N ARG A 38 -7.62 -2.70 -8.32
CA ARG A 38 -7.36 -4.09 -8.66
C ARG A 38 -6.26 -4.64 -7.75
N HIS A 39 -6.46 -5.82 -7.18
CA HIS A 39 -5.51 -6.51 -6.31
C HIS A 39 -5.78 -8.03 -6.33
N ARG A 40 -4.89 -8.85 -5.75
CA ARG A 40 -5.03 -10.33 -5.71
C ARG A 40 -6.18 -10.84 -4.83
N GLY A 41 -6.65 -10.02 -3.90
CA GLY A 41 -7.71 -10.36 -2.95
C GLY A 41 -7.23 -10.12 -1.52
N PHE A 42 -8.16 -9.98 -0.58
CA PHE A 42 -7.80 -9.76 0.82
C PHE A 42 -7.05 -10.97 1.39
N PHE A 43 -5.94 -10.71 2.07
CA PHE A 43 -5.07 -11.73 2.68
C PHE A 43 -4.49 -12.76 1.67
N SER A 44 -4.63 -12.51 0.37
CA SER A 44 -4.02 -13.32 -0.69
C SER A 44 -2.78 -12.61 -1.19
N HIS A 45 -1.66 -12.90 -0.55
CA HIS A 45 -0.37 -12.31 -0.85
C HIS A 45 0.75 -13.35 -0.72
N ASN A 46 1.86 -13.11 -1.40
CA ASN A 46 3.12 -13.80 -1.16
C ASN A 46 4.18 -12.88 -0.53
N CYS A 47 3.79 -11.65 -0.16
CA CYS A 47 4.65 -10.66 0.47
C CYS A 47 5.08 -11.06 1.89
N ARG A 48 6.28 -10.60 2.26
CA ARG A 48 6.74 -10.49 3.64
C ARG A 48 6.69 -9.03 4.10
N HIS A 49 6.85 -8.79 5.40
CA HIS A 49 6.83 -7.43 5.95
C HIS A 49 7.98 -6.55 5.47
N GLU A 50 9.08 -7.12 4.96
CA GLU A 50 10.13 -6.35 4.31
C GLU A 50 9.68 -5.70 2.98
N GLU A 51 8.53 -6.13 2.44
CA GLU A 51 7.91 -5.66 1.20
C GLU A 51 6.74 -4.69 1.44
N ASP A 52 6.45 -4.32 2.70
CA ASP A 52 5.36 -3.40 3.03
C ASP A 52 5.56 -2.03 2.35
N ALA A 53 4.51 -1.55 1.68
CA ALA A 53 4.54 -0.30 0.91
C ALA A 53 4.06 0.91 1.73
N GLY A 54 4.80 2.01 1.68
CA GLY A 54 4.45 3.29 2.30
C GLY A 54 4.40 4.45 1.30
N VAL A 55 3.51 5.42 1.56
CA VAL A 55 3.42 6.66 0.78
C VAL A 55 3.41 7.89 1.67
N ARG A 56 3.94 9.00 1.18
CA ARG A 56 3.80 10.32 1.80
C ARG A 56 2.89 11.17 0.94
N CYS A 57 1.78 11.61 1.52
CA CYS A 57 0.88 12.55 0.88
C CYS A 57 1.51 13.93 0.83
N GLU A 58 1.33 14.63 -0.30
CA GLU A 58 1.70 16.02 -0.40
C GLU A 58 0.62 16.89 0.25
N THR A 59 1.03 17.69 1.23
CA THR A 59 0.21 18.78 1.75
C THR A 59 0.40 19.96 0.81
N VAL A 60 -0.71 20.54 0.36
CA VAL A 60 -0.78 21.73 -0.49
C VAL A 60 0.14 22.84 0.01
#